data_AF-A0AAJ2E7F0-F1
#
_entry.id   AF-A0AAJ2E7F0-F1
#
_cell.length_a   1.000
_cell.length_b   1.000
_cell.length_c   1.000
_cell.angle_alpha   90.00
_cell.angle_beta   90.00
_cell.angle_gamma   90.00
#
_symmetry.space_group_name_H-M   'P 1'
#
loop_
_entity.id
_entity.type
_entity.pdbx_description
1 polymer ?
#
loop_
_entity_poly.entity_id
_entity_poly.type
_entity_poly.pdbx_seq_one_letter_code
_entity_poly.pdbx_strand_id
1 'polypeptide(L)'
;MPDNPFFGHFRIRTVVLLWHNACINSDSQLISTKRETRAMGSSDPSRAVEAVRRFNRFYARHTGALHERLHKSCFSLTEVRILHELAQDRAATAADLSRNLGLDTGYLSRLINNFQKNGLVVRRKNESDGRAHLLHITPEAKAQVDEIDLHVSAEAAALLKRLTAAEIDQLCTAMADVERLLSPPNAEGETRLRGPRAGDFGWMIERQAHLYSGERPKLVSEAWAANMVANFLAKMQANTPRIACWVAEQNNATRVGAAILTADSESRARIDMLFVEPGARRRGLGERLVAACTNFAHGARYEQVICRLDEPYEDFCGLFMRTGFTPVQEGSTGILWQRQLQQICVD
;
A
#
# COMPACT_ATOMS: atom_id res chain seq x y z
N MET A 1 -6.87 -33.60 10.98
CA MET A 1 -6.52 -32.16 10.94
C MET A 1 -7.34 -31.55 9.82
N PRO A 2 -8.30 -30.66 10.07
CA PRO A 2 -8.98 -29.95 9.00
C PRO A 2 -8.46 -28.52 8.86
N ASP A 3 -8.24 -28.16 7.60
CA ASP A 3 -7.91 -26.85 7.08
C ASP A 3 -8.90 -25.78 7.55
N ASN A 4 -8.37 -24.65 8.04
CA ASN A 4 -9.14 -23.53 8.56
C ASN A 4 -9.09 -22.35 7.55
N PRO A 5 -10.17 -22.05 6.80
CA PRO A 5 -10.15 -21.06 5.71
C PRO A 5 -10.35 -19.60 6.16
N PHE A 6 -10.15 -19.26 7.44
CA PHE A 6 -10.59 -17.98 8.01
C PHE A 6 -9.63 -16.78 7.87
N PHE A 7 -8.52 -16.88 7.13
CA PHE A 7 -7.54 -15.79 7.04
C PHE A 7 -7.92 -14.60 6.12
N GLY A 8 -9.02 -14.67 5.39
CA GLY A 8 -9.44 -13.61 4.44
C GLY A 8 -10.38 -12.52 5.00
N HIS A 9 -10.98 -12.72 6.17
CA HIS A 9 -12.06 -11.85 6.69
C HIS A 9 -11.59 -10.62 7.49
N PHE A 10 -10.28 -10.47 7.71
CA PHE A 10 -9.74 -9.46 8.61
C PHE A 10 -9.66 -8.03 8.03
N ARG A 11 -9.72 -7.84 6.70
CA ARG A 11 -9.46 -6.53 6.08
C ARG A 11 -10.68 -5.64 5.81
N ILE A 12 -11.89 -6.19 5.79
CA ILE A 12 -13.11 -5.39 5.54
C ILE A 12 -13.48 -4.52 6.75
N ARG A 13 -13.09 -4.94 7.96
CA ARG A 13 -13.46 -4.30 9.24
C ARG A 13 -13.00 -2.85 9.40
N THR A 14 -11.88 -2.47 8.76
CA THR A 14 -11.24 -1.17 8.96
C THR A 14 -11.77 -0.10 7.98
N VAL A 15 -12.20 -0.51 6.77
CA VAL A 15 -12.62 0.43 5.73
C VAL A 15 -13.98 1.07 6.02
N VAL A 16 -14.87 0.32 6.67
CA VAL A 16 -16.22 0.78 6.97
C VAL A 16 -16.24 1.89 8.03
N LEU A 17 -15.32 1.84 9.00
CA LEU A 17 -15.24 2.83 10.09
C LEU A 17 -14.35 4.03 9.75
N LEU A 18 -13.33 3.89 8.88
CA LEU A 18 -12.42 4.97 8.52
C LEU A 18 -13.02 5.99 7.54
N TRP A 19 -13.86 5.56 6.58
CA TRP A 19 -14.39 6.45 5.53
C TRP A 19 -15.43 7.46 6.01
N HIS A 20 -16.00 7.26 7.19
CA HIS A 20 -17.11 8.09 7.69
C HIS A 20 -16.69 9.53 8.03
N ASN A 21 -15.43 9.77 8.42
CA ASN A 21 -14.92 11.13 8.74
C ASN A 21 -14.71 12.01 7.50
N ALA A 22 -14.45 11.41 6.33
CA ALA A 22 -14.25 12.18 5.10
C ALA A 22 -15.54 12.84 4.60
N CYS A 23 -16.71 12.31 4.98
CA CYS A 23 -18.01 12.82 4.56
C CYS A 23 -18.57 13.93 5.45
N ILE A 24 -18.27 13.93 6.75
CA ILE A 24 -18.93 14.84 7.71
C ILE A 24 -18.20 16.19 7.82
N ASN A 25 -16.87 16.22 7.67
CA ASN A 25 -16.09 17.46 7.81
C ASN A 25 -15.93 18.28 6.52
N SER A 26 -16.33 17.76 5.36
CA SER A 26 -16.18 18.47 4.07
C SER A 26 -17.24 19.54 3.78
N ASP A 27 -18.24 19.70 4.65
CA ASP A 27 -19.30 20.70 4.49
C ASP A 27 -19.05 22.03 5.23
N SER A 28 -17.90 22.20 5.91
CA SER A 28 -17.73 23.36 6.81
C SER A 28 -16.53 24.28 6.56
N GLN A 29 -15.56 23.96 5.69
CA GLN A 29 -14.52 24.94 5.34
C GLN A 29 -14.02 24.78 3.90
N LEU A 30 -14.39 25.73 3.04
CA LEU A 30 -13.54 26.34 2.00
C LEU A 30 -14.42 27.32 1.17
N ILE A 31 -14.65 28.50 1.73
CA ILE A 31 -15.02 29.69 0.95
C ILE A 31 -13.75 30.52 0.75
N SER A 32 -13.53 30.88 -0.52
CA SER A 32 -12.69 31.97 -1.01
C SER A 32 -11.16 31.81 -0.95
N THR A 33 -10.57 31.53 -2.12
CA THR A 33 -9.67 32.51 -2.79
C THR A 33 -9.65 32.27 -4.30
N LYS A 34 -9.65 33.38 -5.06
CA LYS A 34 -9.81 33.51 -6.52
C LYS A 34 -8.52 33.22 -7.31
N ARG A 35 -8.74 32.61 -8.49
CA ARG A 35 -8.16 32.79 -9.85
C ARG A 35 -6.64 32.68 -10.14
N GLU A 36 -6.43 32.13 -11.36
CA GLU A 36 -5.26 32.16 -12.27
C GLU A 36 -4.18 31.10 -11.95
N THR A 37 -3.69 30.24 -12.86
CA THR A 37 -3.50 30.33 -14.33
C THR A 37 -3.46 28.92 -14.96
N ARG A 38 -3.82 28.86 -16.24
CA ARG A 38 -3.96 27.71 -17.17
C ARG A 38 -2.65 26.91 -17.35
N ALA A 39 -2.72 25.58 -17.18
CA ALA A 39 -1.81 24.62 -17.81
C ALA A 39 -2.63 23.40 -18.30
N MET A 40 -2.62 23.18 -19.61
CA MET A 40 -3.42 22.19 -20.32
C MET A 40 -2.68 20.84 -20.25
N GLY A 41 -3.23 19.90 -19.49
CA GLY A 41 -2.66 18.57 -19.26
C GLY A 41 -3.03 17.89 -17.93
N SER A 42 -3.76 18.55 -17.02
CA SER A 42 -4.11 17.99 -15.71
C SER A 42 -5.57 17.57 -15.63
N SER A 43 -5.83 16.39 -15.06
CA SER A 43 -7.17 15.89 -14.70
C SER A 43 -8.06 17.00 -14.13
N ASP A 44 -9.27 17.16 -14.68
CA ASP A 44 -10.25 18.14 -14.17
C ASP A 44 -10.56 17.86 -12.68
N PRO A 45 -10.14 18.75 -11.75
CA PRO A 45 -10.40 18.58 -10.33
C PRO A 45 -11.89 18.51 -10.01
N SER A 46 -12.74 19.16 -10.81
CA SER A 46 -14.19 19.15 -10.64
C SER A 46 -14.77 17.75 -10.85
N ARG A 47 -14.36 17.06 -11.92
CA ARG A 47 -14.76 15.68 -12.20
C ARG A 47 -14.32 14.71 -11.11
N ALA A 48 -13.12 14.90 -10.54
CA ALA A 48 -12.64 14.08 -9.42
C ALA A 48 -13.48 14.30 -8.15
N VAL A 49 -13.79 15.57 -7.82
CA VAL A 49 -14.65 15.91 -6.67
C VAL A 49 -16.05 15.32 -6.82
N GLU A 50 -16.64 15.39 -8.01
CA GLU A 50 -17.95 14.79 -8.27
C GLU A 50 -17.93 13.26 -8.13
N ALA A 51 -16.88 12.60 -8.65
CA ALA A 51 -16.72 11.15 -8.52
C ALA A 51 -16.63 10.72 -7.04
N VAL A 52 -15.85 11.45 -6.23
CA VAL A 52 -15.74 11.19 -4.77
C VAL A 52 -17.09 11.40 -4.08
N ARG A 53 -17.78 12.51 -4.35
CA ARG A 53 -19.11 12.78 -3.77
C ARG A 53 -20.14 11.73 -4.16
N ARG A 54 -20.13 11.28 -5.42
CA ARG A 54 -21.01 10.21 -5.91
C ARG A 54 -20.72 8.89 -5.21
N PHE A 55 -19.43 8.52 -5.08
CA PHE A 55 -19.01 7.33 -4.35
C PHE A 55 -19.44 7.40 -2.89
N ASN A 56 -19.21 8.52 -2.20
CA ASN A 56 -19.62 8.73 -0.81
C ASN A 56 -21.12 8.54 -0.60
N ARG A 57 -21.95 9.13 -1.47
CA ARG A 57 -23.42 8.97 -1.39
C ARG A 57 -23.87 7.54 -1.69
N PHE A 58 -23.24 6.90 -2.68
CA PHE A 58 -23.52 5.50 -2.99
C PHE A 58 -23.16 4.60 -1.80
N TYR A 59 -21.95 4.76 -1.26
CA TYR A 59 -21.45 3.99 -0.14
C TYR A 59 -22.32 4.18 1.10
N ALA A 60 -22.64 5.42 1.49
CA ALA A 60 -23.49 5.71 2.64
C ALA A 60 -24.90 5.09 2.53
N ARG A 61 -25.51 5.08 1.33
CA ARG A 61 -26.79 4.40 1.09
C ARG A 61 -26.64 2.88 1.17
N HIS A 62 -25.54 2.35 0.65
CA HIS A 62 -25.29 0.91 0.62
C HIS A 62 -24.95 0.36 2.02
N THR A 63 -24.25 1.14 2.84
CA THR A 63 -23.91 0.81 4.24
C THR A 63 -24.94 1.31 5.24
N GLY A 64 -26.11 1.80 4.81
CA GLY A 64 -27.17 2.30 5.70
C GLY A 64 -27.62 1.28 6.75
N ALA A 65 -27.45 -0.02 6.48
CA ALA A 65 -27.69 -1.12 7.43
C ALA A 65 -26.69 -1.13 8.61
N LEU A 66 -25.43 -0.74 8.37
CA LEU A 66 -24.38 -0.76 9.40
C LEU A 66 -24.67 0.21 10.55
N HIS A 67 -25.46 1.24 10.25
CA HIS A 67 -25.84 2.26 11.22
C HIS A 67 -26.93 1.77 12.18
N GLU A 68 -27.73 0.75 11.81
CA GLU A 68 -28.91 0.36 12.58
C GLU A 68 -28.56 -0.24 13.96
N ARG A 69 -27.45 -0.98 14.08
CA ARG A 69 -26.96 -1.45 15.39
C ARG A 69 -26.05 -0.47 16.12
N LEU A 70 -25.32 0.40 15.42
CA LEU A 70 -24.67 1.56 16.06
C LEU A 70 -25.73 2.44 16.75
N HIS A 71 -26.88 2.67 16.10
CA HIS A 71 -28.03 3.35 16.70
C HIS A 71 -28.67 2.60 17.86
N LYS A 72 -28.61 1.25 17.89
CA LYS A 72 -29.08 0.43 19.01
C LYS A 72 -28.03 0.29 20.12
N SER A 73 -26.78 0.63 19.85
CA SER A 73 -25.70 0.63 20.84
C SER A 73 -25.76 1.90 21.69
N CYS A 74 -25.22 1.83 22.91
CA CYS A 74 -25.06 3.01 23.76
C CYS A 74 -23.89 3.92 23.33
N PHE A 75 -23.21 3.61 22.23
CA PHE A 75 -22.00 4.28 21.78
C PHE A 75 -22.23 5.09 20.51
N SER A 76 -21.66 6.29 20.47
CA SER A 76 -21.46 7.02 19.22
C SER A 76 -20.42 6.34 18.35
N LEU A 77 -20.42 6.65 17.05
CA LEU A 77 -19.45 6.11 16.10
C LEU A 77 -18.00 6.40 16.52
N THR A 78 -17.73 7.61 17.00
CA THR A 78 -16.39 7.99 17.46
C THR A 78 -15.98 7.18 18.69
N GLU A 79 -16.93 6.89 19.59
CA GLU A 79 -16.64 6.09 20.78
C GLU A 79 -16.30 4.64 20.41
N VAL A 80 -17.08 4.02 19.51
CA VAL A 80 -16.78 2.68 18.99
C VAL A 80 -15.40 2.64 18.32
N ARG A 81 -15.03 3.66 17.55
CA ARG A 81 -13.71 3.71 16.89
C ARG A 81 -12.56 3.75 17.89
N ILE A 82 -12.68 4.54 18.95
CA ILE A 82 -11.65 4.60 20.00
C ILE A 82 -11.54 3.25 20.72
N LEU A 83 -12.68 2.67 21.12
CA LEU A 83 -12.68 1.39 21.82
C LEU A 83 -12.15 0.26 20.93
N HIS A 84 -12.44 0.28 19.63
CA HIS A 84 -11.91 -0.68 18.66
C HIS A 84 -10.38 -0.61 18.51
N GLU A 85 -9.80 0.60 18.37
CA GLU A 85 -8.34 0.77 18.29
C GLU A 85 -7.63 0.25 19.55
N LEU A 86 -8.24 0.48 20.73
CA LEU A 86 -7.74 -0.06 22.01
C LEU A 86 -7.93 -1.59 22.11
N ALA A 87 -9.05 -2.13 21.60
CA ALA A 87 -9.36 -3.57 21.66
C ALA A 87 -8.50 -4.43 20.72
N GLN A 88 -7.88 -3.80 19.72
CA GLN A 88 -6.97 -4.41 18.74
C GLN A 88 -5.50 -4.11 19.05
N ASP A 89 -5.20 -3.50 20.20
CA ASP A 89 -3.86 -3.10 20.63
C ASP A 89 -3.12 -2.21 19.59
N ARG A 90 -3.86 -1.45 18.77
CA ARG A 90 -3.30 -0.54 17.75
C ARG A 90 -2.95 0.84 18.30
N ALA A 91 -3.45 1.15 19.49
CA ALA A 91 -3.16 2.36 20.23
C ALA A 91 -3.00 2.03 21.70
N ALA A 92 -1.98 2.60 22.35
CA ALA A 92 -1.76 2.43 23.79
C ALA A 92 -1.90 3.76 24.54
N THR A 93 -1.84 4.90 23.84
CA THR A 93 -1.89 6.24 24.43
C THR A 93 -2.92 7.13 23.74
N ALA A 94 -3.27 8.25 24.40
CA ALA A 94 -4.12 9.28 23.79
C ALA A 94 -3.45 9.93 22.56
N ALA A 95 -2.12 10.00 22.52
CA ALA A 95 -1.38 10.53 21.38
C ALA A 95 -1.52 9.62 20.15
N ASP A 96 -1.47 8.30 20.35
CA ASP A 96 -1.68 7.31 19.29
C ASP A 96 -3.11 7.41 18.74
N LEU A 97 -4.10 7.46 19.63
CA LEU A 97 -5.52 7.62 19.25
C LEU A 97 -5.78 8.91 18.47
N SER A 98 -5.21 10.04 18.91
CA SER A 98 -5.34 11.32 18.21
C SER A 98 -4.74 11.24 16.79
N ARG A 99 -3.56 10.62 16.66
CA ARG A 99 -2.88 10.42 15.38
C ARG A 99 -3.64 9.47 14.44
N ASN A 100 -4.07 8.32 14.94
CA ASN A 100 -4.73 7.29 14.13
C ASN A 100 -6.12 7.72 13.67
N LEU A 101 -6.87 8.43 14.52
CA LEU A 101 -8.27 8.78 14.26
C LEU A 101 -8.49 10.22 13.80
N GLY A 102 -7.44 11.06 13.81
CA GLY A 102 -7.53 12.47 13.44
C GLY A 102 -8.40 13.28 14.41
N LEU A 103 -8.37 12.95 15.70
CA LEU A 103 -9.20 13.56 16.74
C LEU A 103 -8.44 14.67 17.48
N ASP A 104 -9.15 15.76 17.80
CA ASP A 104 -8.64 16.80 18.70
C ASP A 104 -8.32 16.23 20.09
N THR A 105 -7.19 16.66 20.66
CA THR A 105 -6.71 16.17 21.96
C THR A 105 -7.67 16.53 23.11
N GLY A 106 -8.28 17.72 23.05
CA GLY A 106 -9.24 18.18 24.05
C GLY A 106 -10.53 17.35 24.04
N TYR A 107 -11.07 17.09 22.84
CA TYR A 107 -12.24 16.23 22.67
C TYR A 107 -11.95 14.77 23.10
N LEU A 108 -10.82 14.20 22.66
CA LEU A 108 -10.42 12.85 23.01
C LEU A 108 -10.24 12.66 24.53
N SER A 109 -9.64 13.64 25.22
CA SER A 109 -9.47 13.59 26.67
C SER A 109 -10.81 13.49 27.41
N ARG A 110 -11.84 14.23 26.96
CA ARG A 110 -13.20 14.16 27.52
C ARG A 110 -13.81 12.76 27.32
N LEU A 111 -13.67 12.18 26.12
CA LEU A 111 -14.17 10.83 25.85
C LEU A 111 -13.47 9.78 26.72
N ILE A 112 -12.14 9.82 26.83
CA ILE A 112 -11.40 8.87 27.68
C ILE A 112 -11.81 9.00 29.15
N ASN A 113 -12.03 10.23 29.64
CA ASN A 113 -12.52 10.43 31.02
C ASN A 113 -13.92 9.82 31.21
N ASN A 114 -14.81 9.93 30.22
CA ASN A 114 -16.13 9.31 30.28
C ASN A 114 -16.04 7.78 30.22
N PHE A 115 -15.18 7.22 29.37
CA PHE A 115 -14.92 5.78 29.35
C PHE A 115 -14.41 5.24 30.68
N GLN A 116 -13.50 5.96 31.33
CA GLN A 116 -13.00 5.57 32.64
C GLN A 116 -14.09 5.61 33.71
N LYS A 117 -14.93 6.66 33.71
CA LYS A 117 -16.09 6.75 34.61
C LYS A 117 -17.09 5.61 34.42
N ASN A 118 -17.27 5.19 33.18
CA ASN A 118 -18.18 4.10 32.81
C ASN A 118 -17.54 2.71 32.90
N GLY A 119 -16.31 2.59 33.40
CA GLY A 119 -15.62 1.30 33.55
C GLY A 119 -15.24 0.62 32.22
N LEU A 120 -15.11 1.39 31.14
CA LEU A 120 -14.80 0.87 29.80
C LEU A 120 -13.29 0.90 29.48
N VAL A 121 -12.56 1.83 30.08
CA VAL A 121 -11.12 2.00 29.89
C VAL A 121 -10.43 2.23 31.23
N VAL A 122 -9.28 1.60 31.42
CA VAL A 122 -8.41 1.80 32.58
C VAL A 122 -7.15 2.54 32.15
N ARG A 123 -6.73 3.51 32.97
CA ARG A 123 -5.45 4.21 32.82
C ARG A 123 -4.40 3.59 33.72
N ARG A 124 -3.23 3.28 33.17
CA ARG A 124 -2.02 2.92 33.91
C ARG A 124 -0.94 3.94 33.66
N LYS A 125 -0.07 4.14 34.65
CA LYS A 125 1.10 5.00 34.48
C LYS A 125 2.03 4.34 33.47
N ASN A 126 2.53 5.09 32.50
CA ASN A 126 3.58 4.59 31.63
C ASN A 126 4.91 4.70 32.40
N GLU A 127 5.57 3.56 32.62
CA GLU A 127 6.84 3.49 33.37
C GLU A 127 8.02 4.07 32.56
N SER A 128 7.91 4.06 31.22
CA SER A 128 8.94 4.60 30.32
C SER A 128 8.79 6.10 30.06
N ASP A 129 7.57 6.63 30.16
CA ASP A 129 7.28 8.06 30.03
C ASP A 129 6.23 8.48 31.07
N GLY A 130 6.68 9.08 32.17
CA GLY A 130 5.79 9.52 33.26
C GLY A 130 4.77 10.60 32.86
N ARG A 131 4.90 11.21 31.67
CA ARG A 131 3.93 12.17 31.12
C ARG A 131 2.79 11.49 30.35
N ALA A 132 2.95 10.23 29.98
CA ALA A 132 1.96 9.45 29.25
C ALA A 132 1.23 8.46 30.17
N HIS A 133 -0.04 8.20 29.85
CA HIS A 133 -0.82 7.12 30.45
C HIS A 133 -1.08 6.05 29.39
N LEU A 134 -0.89 4.79 29.78
CA LEU A 134 -1.31 3.65 29.00
C LEU A 134 -2.81 3.44 29.20
N LEU A 135 -3.52 3.31 28.08
CA LEU A 135 -4.96 3.09 28.02
C LEU A 135 -5.20 1.63 27.72
N HIS A 136 -6.00 0.97 28.55
CA HIS A 136 -6.41 -0.42 28.33
C HIS A 136 -7.92 -0.49 28.34
N ILE A 137 -8.50 -1.15 27.33
CA ILE A 137 -9.92 -1.47 27.35
C ILE A 137 -10.20 -2.54 28.42
N THR A 138 -11.35 -2.45 29.09
CA THR A 138 -11.77 -3.50 30.03
C THR A 138 -12.29 -4.73 29.29
N PRO A 139 -12.26 -5.93 29.92
CA PRO A 139 -12.83 -7.14 29.33
C PRO A 139 -14.30 -6.97 28.93
N GLU A 140 -15.08 -6.25 29.74
CA GLU A 140 -16.49 -5.98 29.51
C GLU A 140 -16.70 -5.08 28.29
N ALA A 141 -15.93 -3.99 28.17
CA ALA A 141 -15.99 -3.11 27.01
C ALA A 141 -15.50 -3.81 25.74
N LYS A 142 -14.47 -4.66 25.85
CA LYS A 142 -14.00 -5.47 24.73
C LYS A 142 -15.08 -6.40 24.21
N ALA A 143 -15.82 -7.08 25.09
CA ALA A 143 -16.92 -7.94 24.69
C ALA A 143 -18.03 -7.17 23.93
N GLN A 144 -18.34 -5.94 24.37
CA GLN A 144 -19.32 -5.08 23.69
C GLN A 144 -18.84 -4.65 22.29
N VAL A 145 -17.56 -4.27 22.16
CA VAL A 145 -16.96 -3.93 20.86
C VAL A 145 -16.93 -5.14 19.93
N ASP A 146 -16.52 -6.31 20.45
CA ASP A 146 -16.43 -7.54 19.66
C ASP A 146 -17.83 -7.98 19.16
N GLU A 147 -18.90 -7.75 19.94
CA GLU A 147 -20.29 -7.99 19.49
C GLU A 147 -20.70 -7.06 18.33
N ILE A 148 -20.39 -5.76 18.44
CA ILE A 148 -20.64 -4.79 17.38
C ILE A 148 -19.88 -5.20 16.12
N ASP A 149 -18.59 -5.51 16.25
CA ASP A 149 -17.72 -5.91 15.14
C ASP A 149 -18.21 -7.19 14.45
N LEU A 150 -18.68 -8.18 15.21
CA LEU A 150 -19.23 -9.41 14.66
C LEU A 150 -20.43 -9.11 13.75
N HIS A 151 -21.31 -8.20 14.16
CA HIS A 151 -22.49 -7.85 13.36
C HIS A 151 -22.15 -7.03 12.12
N VAL A 152 -21.31 -6.02 12.27
CA VAL A 152 -20.72 -5.23 11.16
C VAL A 152 -20.10 -6.19 10.13
N SER A 153 -19.38 -7.20 10.59
CA SER A 153 -18.76 -8.21 9.72
C SER A 153 -19.78 -9.11 9.02
N ALA A 154 -20.82 -9.55 9.73
CA ALA A 154 -21.87 -10.39 9.17
C ALA A 154 -22.66 -9.68 8.07
N GLU A 155 -22.97 -8.40 8.26
CA GLU A 155 -23.63 -7.56 7.25
C GLU A 155 -22.73 -7.36 6.02
N ALA A 156 -21.46 -7.01 6.23
CA ALA A 156 -20.51 -6.89 5.14
C ALA A 156 -20.36 -8.21 4.37
N ALA A 157 -20.26 -9.35 5.06
CA ALA A 157 -20.21 -10.66 4.44
C ALA A 157 -21.49 -10.97 3.63
N ALA A 158 -22.67 -10.57 4.13
CA ALA A 158 -23.93 -10.74 3.41
C ALA A 158 -23.98 -9.92 2.11
N LEU A 159 -23.42 -8.70 2.09
CA LEU A 159 -23.27 -7.91 0.87
C LEU A 159 -22.34 -8.60 -0.14
N LEU A 160 -21.24 -9.16 0.35
CA LEU A 160 -20.23 -9.83 -0.50
C LEU A 160 -20.69 -11.19 -1.03
N LYS A 161 -21.68 -11.86 -0.42
CA LYS A 161 -22.23 -13.15 -0.90
C LYS A 161 -22.76 -13.11 -2.33
N ARG A 162 -23.08 -11.92 -2.85
CA ARG A 162 -23.59 -11.73 -4.22
C ARG A 162 -22.48 -11.64 -5.27
N LEU A 163 -21.22 -11.58 -4.84
CA LEU A 163 -20.05 -11.45 -5.71
C LEU A 163 -19.38 -12.81 -5.90
N THR A 164 -18.89 -13.05 -7.09
CA THR A 164 -17.96 -14.14 -7.40
C THR A 164 -16.60 -13.87 -6.75
N ALA A 165 -15.75 -14.90 -6.63
CA ALA A 165 -14.39 -14.73 -6.12
C ALA A 165 -13.59 -13.68 -6.90
N ALA A 166 -13.74 -13.63 -8.23
CA ALA A 166 -13.05 -12.67 -9.07
C ALA A 166 -13.52 -11.22 -8.81
N GLU A 167 -14.82 -11.02 -8.58
CA GLU A 167 -15.38 -9.70 -8.24
C GLU A 167 -14.97 -9.26 -6.83
N ILE A 168 -14.86 -10.19 -5.88
CA ILE A 168 -14.31 -9.91 -4.54
C ILE A 168 -12.86 -9.45 -4.66
N ASP A 169 -12.03 -10.16 -5.43
CA ASP A 169 -10.64 -9.77 -5.67
C ASP A 169 -10.52 -8.40 -6.35
N GLN A 170 -11.38 -8.12 -7.34
CA GLN A 170 -11.45 -6.83 -8.01
C GLN A 170 -11.86 -5.70 -7.04
N LEU A 171 -12.87 -5.94 -6.20
CA LEU A 171 -13.31 -4.97 -5.20
C LEU A 171 -12.21 -4.69 -4.17
N CYS A 172 -11.56 -5.73 -3.65
CA CYS A 172 -10.43 -5.58 -2.73
C CYS A 172 -9.28 -4.80 -3.36
N THR A 173 -8.96 -5.06 -4.61
CA THR A 173 -7.92 -4.32 -5.35
C THR A 173 -8.29 -2.85 -5.50
N ALA A 174 -9.52 -2.55 -5.92
CA ALA A 174 -9.99 -1.18 -6.09
C ALA A 174 -9.99 -0.39 -4.77
N MET A 175 -10.41 -1.02 -3.67
CA MET A 175 -10.37 -0.40 -2.34
C MET A 175 -8.95 -0.13 -1.88
N ALA A 176 -8.03 -1.07 -2.11
CA ALA A 176 -6.62 -0.91 -1.75
C ALA A 176 -5.93 0.19 -2.58
N ASP A 177 -6.30 0.35 -3.85
CA ASP A 177 -5.88 1.49 -4.68
C ASP A 177 -6.42 2.82 -4.16
N VAL A 178 -7.70 2.87 -3.79
CA VAL A 178 -8.30 4.06 -3.17
C VAL A 178 -7.59 4.42 -1.87
N GLU A 179 -7.33 3.45 -0.99
CA GLU A 179 -6.57 3.65 0.24
C GLU A 179 -5.17 4.20 -0.05
N ARG A 180 -4.43 3.60 -0.99
CA ARG A 180 -3.08 4.05 -1.37
C ARG A 180 -3.09 5.47 -1.92
N LEU A 181 -4.09 5.83 -2.72
CA LEU A 181 -4.20 7.15 -3.33
C LEU A 181 -4.62 8.24 -2.34
N LEU A 182 -5.38 7.88 -1.29
CA LEU A 182 -5.85 8.81 -0.26
C LEU A 182 -4.97 8.82 1.00
N SER A 183 -4.11 7.82 1.18
CA SER A 183 -3.19 7.77 2.31
C SER A 183 -2.15 8.89 2.20
N PRO A 184 -1.76 9.50 3.33
CA PRO A 184 -0.62 10.40 3.33
C PRO A 184 0.62 9.64 2.83
N PRO A 185 1.55 10.30 2.12
CA PRO A 185 2.74 9.65 1.54
C PRO A 185 3.57 8.81 2.52
N ASN A 186 3.41 9.06 3.82
CA ASN A 186 4.17 8.45 4.91
C ASN A 186 3.38 7.42 5.75
N ALA A 187 2.18 6.98 5.35
CA ALA A 187 1.45 5.94 6.10
C ALA A 187 2.25 4.62 6.10
N GLU A 188 2.75 4.22 7.27
CA GLU A 188 3.58 3.03 7.45
C GLU A 188 2.86 1.77 6.97
N GLY A 189 3.50 1.04 6.06
CA GLY A 189 3.01 -0.24 5.57
C GLY A 189 4.20 -1.15 5.36
N GLU A 190 4.23 -2.27 6.07
CA GLU A 190 5.25 -3.29 5.86
C GLU A 190 5.14 -3.78 4.41
N THR A 191 6.30 -3.90 3.75
CA THR A 191 6.39 -4.27 2.34
C THR A 191 7.08 -5.61 2.24
N ARG A 192 6.45 -6.56 1.56
CA ARG A 192 6.97 -7.90 1.29
C ARG A 192 7.31 -8.04 -0.19
N LEU A 193 8.43 -8.71 -0.48
CA LEU A 193 8.74 -9.16 -1.85
C LEU A 193 8.22 -10.59 -2.03
N ARG A 194 7.54 -10.84 -3.15
CA ARG A 194 7.03 -12.16 -3.54
C ARG A 194 7.28 -12.44 -5.02
N GLY A 195 7.15 -13.70 -5.43
CA GLY A 195 7.10 -14.05 -6.85
C GLY A 195 5.84 -13.52 -7.55
N PRO A 196 5.84 -13.46 -8.90
CA PRO A 196 4.70 -13.00 -9.68
C PRO A 196 3.52 -13.98 -9.63
N ARG A 197 2.31 -13.44 -9.74
CA ARG A 197 1.02 -14.14 -9.83
C ARG A 197 0.32 -13.75 -11.15
N ALA A 198 -0.75 -14.47 -11.49
CA ALA A 198 -1.61 -14.09 -12.61
C ALA A 198 -2.05 -12.61 -12.48
N GLY A 199 -1.96 -11.86 -13.58
CA GLY A 199 -2.29 -10.43 -13.63
C GLY A 199 -1.14 -9.48 -13.25
N ASP A 200 -0.08 -9.93 -12.58
CA ASP A 200 1.05 -9.04 -12.23
C ASP A 200 1.79 -8.56 -13.48
N PHE A 201 2.00 -9.43 -14.45
CA PHE A 201 2.70 -9.07 -15.69
C PHE A 201 1.95 -8.02 -16.52
N GLY A 202 0.62 -8.11 -16.60
CA GLY A 202 -0.20 -7.08 -17.25
C GLY A 202 -0.09 -5.73 -16.53
N TRP A 203 -0.16 -5.76 -15.20
CA TRP A 203 0.07 -4.58 -14.36
C TRP A 203 1.48 -3.99 -14.57
N MET A 204 2.52 -4.82 -14.62
CA MET A 204 3.90 -4.37 -14.85
C MET A 204 4.05 -3.66 -16.20
N ILE A 205 3.43 -4.17 -17.27
CA ILE A 205 3.40 -3.52 -18.59
C ILE A 205 2.74 -2.15 -18.49
N GLU A 206 1.54 -2.09 -17.89
CA GLU A 206 0.80 -0.85 -17.68
C GLU A 206 1.62 0.18 -16.91
N ARG A 207 2.22 -0.22 -15.77
CA ARG A 207 2.98 0.69 -14.91
C ARG A 207 4.26 1.15 -15.56
N GLN A 208 4.99 0.28 -16.25
CA GLN A 208 6.20 0.67 -16.96
C GLN A 208 5.90 1.71 -18.05
N ALA A 209 4.84 1.51 -18.83
CA ALA A 209 4.41 2.44 -19.87
C ALA A 209 3.96 3.81 -19.31
N HIS A 210 3.40 3.84 -18.10
CA HIS A 210 2.93 5.06 -17.45
C HIS A 210 4.02 5.82 -16.69
N LEU A 211 4.94 5.12 -16.04
CA LEU A 211 5.95 5.72 -15.17
C LEU A 211 7.22 6.12 -15.93
N TYR A 212 7.60 5.36 -16.97
CA TYR A 212 8.89 5.49 -17.66
C TYR A 212 8.76 5.48 -19.17
N SER A 213 7.79 6.24 -19.70
CA SER A 213 7.73 6.48 -21.15
C SER A 213 8.87 7.34 -21.64
N GLY A 214 9.41 8.22 -20.78
CA GLY A 214 10.32 9.26 -21.19
C GLY A 214 9.67 10.14 -22.27
N GLU A 215 10.43 10.44 -23.32
CA GLU A 215 9.92 11.11 -24.52
C GLU A 215 9.16 10.18 -25.48
N ARG A 216 9.18 8.85 -25.26
CA ARG A 216 8.52 7.89 -26.17
C ARG A 216 6.99 8.03 -26.09
N PRO A 217 6.28 7.86 -27.22
CA PRO A 217 4.83 7.73 -27.19
C PRO A 217 4.38 6.59 -26.27
N LYS A 218 3.25 6.76 -25.59
CA LYS A 218 2.74 5.77 -24.62
C LYS A 218 2.58 4.37 -25.21
N LEU A 219 2.01 4.27 -26.42
CA LEU A 219 1.81 2.99 -27.11
C LEU A 219 3.14 2.30 -27.46
N VAL A 220 4.19 3.06 -27.79
CA VAL A 220 5.52 2.51 -28.05
C VAL A 220 6.15 1.99 -26.76
N SER A 221 5.98 2.72 -25.65
CA SER A 221 6.46 2.31 -24.33
C SER A 221 5.75 1.04 -23.83
N GLU A 222 4.44 0.93 -24.07
CA GLU A 222 3.64 -0.25 -23.76
C GLU A 222 4.08 -1.46 -24.58
N ALA A 223 4.27 -1.31 -25.90
CA ALA A 223 4.77 -2.38 -26.75
C ALA A 223 6.16 -2.87 -26.33
N TRP A 224 7.04 -1.95 -25.93
CA TRP A 224 8.37 -2.29 -25.42
C TRP A 224 8.30 -3.08 -24.11
N ALA A 225 7.48 -2.63 -23.16
CA ALA A 225 7.28 -3.33 -21.89
C ALA A 225 6.63 -4.71 -22.09
N ALA A 226 5.67 -4.82 -23.01
CA ALA A 226 5.04 -6.08 -23.37
C ALA A 226 6.05 -7.07 -23.99
N ASN A 227 6.90 -6.62 -24.90
CA ASN A 227 7.96 -7.45 -25.49
C ASN A 227 8.96 -7.94 -24.44
N MET A 228 9.37 -7.07 -23.51
CA MET A 228 10.25 -7.45 -22.41
C MET A 228 9.61 -8.55 -21.54
N VAL A 229 8.35 -8.37 -21.14
CA VAL A 229 7.62 -9.35 -20.33
C VAL A 229 7.41 -10.66 -21.08
N ALA A 230 7.06 -10.61 -22.38
CA ALA A 230 6.93 -11.80 -23.21
C ALA A 230 8.24 -12.59 -23.29
N ASN A 231 9.37 -11.90 -23.50
CA ASN A 231 10.70 -12.52 -23.51
C ASN A 231 11.07 -13.14 -22.17
N PHE A 232 10.71 -12.50 -21.05
CA PHE A 232 10.89 -13.05 -19.72
C PHE A 232 10.07 -14.34 -19.51
N LEU A 233 8.78 -14.31 -19.87
CA LEU A 233 7.87 -15.45 -19.72
C LEU A 233 8.32 -16.65 -20.56
N ALA A 234 8.79 -16.42 -21.79
CA ALA A 234 9.34 -17.47 -22.64
C ALA A 234 10.57 -18.14 -22.00
N LYS A 235 11.47 -17.35 -21.39
CA LYS A 235 12.64 -17.88 -20.69
C LYS A 235 12.28 -18.59 -19.37
N MET A 236 11.19 -18.21 -18.70
CA MET A 236 10.74 -18.87 -17.45
C MET A 236 10.32 -20.33 -17.65
N GLN A 237 9.97 -20.72 -18.88
CA GLN A 237 9.56 -22.09 -19.20
C GLN A 237 10.74 -23.07 -19.29
N ALA A 238 11.98 -22.59 -19.20
CA ALA A 238 13.17 -23.45 -19.19
C ALA A 238 13.34 -24.18 -17.82
N ASN A 239 14.03 -25.33 -17.83
CA ASN A 239 14.19 -26.19 -16.64
C ASN A 239 14.99 -25.55 -15.50
N THR A 240 15.97 -24.69 -15.81
CA THR A 240 16.82 -23.99 -14.83
C THR A 240 17.02 -22.54 -15.24
N PRO A 241 15.97 -21.70 -15.16
CA PRO A 241 16.03 -20.36 -15.71
C PRO A 241 16.80 -19.46 -14.73
N ARG A 242 17.95 -18.93 -15.17
CA ARG A 242 18.76 -17.97 -14.38
C ARG A 242 18.17 -16.56 -14.45
N ILE A 243 16.87 -16.46 -14.22
CA ILE A 243 16.08 -15.22 -14.24
C ILE A 243 15.17 -15.20 -13.03
N ALA A 244 14.73 -14.01 -12.62
CA ALA A 244 13.83 -13.87 -11.50
C ALA A 244 12.95 -12.63 -11.64
N CYS A 245 11.79 -12.67 -11.00
CA CYS A 245 10.86 -11.56 -10.91
C CYS A 245 10.37 -11.41 -9.48
N TRP A 246 10.31 -10.17 -9.01
CA TRP A 246 9.77 -9.81 -7.72
C TRP A 246 8.67 -8.78 -7.88
N VAL A 247 7.60 -8.98 -7.12
CA VAL A 247 6.54 -8.01 -6.91
C VAL A 247 6.60 -7.57 -5.45
N ALA A 248 6.72 -6.26 -5.25
CA ALA A 248 6.60 -5.64 -3.95
C ALA A 248 5.13 -5.43 -3.61
N GLU A 249 4.70 -6.02 -2.50
CA GLU A 249 3.33 -5.98 -2.02
C GLU A 249 3.29 -5.34 -0.62
N GLN A 250 2.37 -4.41 -0.39
CA GLN A 250 2.08 -3.86 0.94
C GLN A 250 1.06 -4.72 1.70
N ASN A 251 0.98 -4.53 3.02
CA ASN A 251 0.08 -5.22 3.95
C ASN A 251 -1.42 -5.21 3.61
N ASN A 252 -1.87 -4.58 2.53
CA ASN A 252 -3.23 -4.64 1.99
C ASN A 252 -3.33 -5.39 0.63
N ALA A 253 -2.31 -6.17 0.27
CA ALA A 253 -2.16 -6.83 -1.04
C ALA A 253 -2.00 -5.86 -2.22
N THR A 254 -1.73 -4.58 -1.96
CA THR A 254 -1.44 -3.61 -3.02
C THR A 254 -0.05 -3.83 -3.57
N ARG A 255 0.04 -3.90 -4.89
CA ARG A 255 1.30 -3.94 -5.63
C ARG A 255 1.87 -2.53 -5.68
N VAL A 256 3.09 -2.37 -5.19
CA VAL A 256 3.73 -1.05 -5.04
C VAL A 256 5.09 -0.95 -5.71
N GLY A 257 5.53 -2.00 -6.38
CA GLY A 257 6.75 -2.02 -7.17
C GLY A 257 7.04 -3.40 -7.73
N ALA A 258 7.97 -3.46 -8.67
CA ALA A 258 8.42 -4.73 -9.22
C ALA A 258 9.86 -4.64 -9.72
N ALA A 259 10.48 -5.81 -9.88
CA ALA A 259 11.75 -5.95 -10.56
C ALA A 259 11.79 -7.23 -11.41
N ILE A 260 12.37 -7.14 -12.61
CA ILE A 260 12.70 -8.29 -13.47
C ILE A 260 14.20 -8.32 -13.66
N LEU A 261 14.79 -9.48 -13.38
CA LEU A 261 16.18 -9.80 -13.67
C LEU A 261 16.24 -10.92 -14.73
N THR A 262 17.00 -10.71 -15.80
CA THR A 262 17.25 -11.72 -16.84
C THR A 262 18.74 -11.98 -17.04
N ALA A 263 19.05 -13.05 -17.77
CA ALA A 263 20.38 -13.30 -18.30
C ALA A 263 20.67 -12.36 -19.49
N ASP A 264 21.78 -11.61 -19.40
CA ASP A 264 22.35 -10.86 -20.52
C ASP A 264 23.43 -11.67 -21.25
N SER A 265 24.22 -12.42 -20.48
CA SER A 265 25.22 -13.38 -20.97
C SER A 265 25.39 -14.51 -19.93
N GLU A 266 26.37 -15.40 -20.12
CA GLU A 266 26.69 -16.42 -19.13
C GLU A 266 27.21 -15.83 -17.81
N SER A 267 27.98 -14.75 -17.85
CA SER A 267 28.57 -14.11 -16.65
C SER A 267 27.83 -12.86 -16.18
N ARG A 268 26.90 -12.31 -16.97
CA ARG A 268 26.17 -11.07 -16.62
C ARG A 268 24.65 -11.25 -16.55
N ALA A 269 24.06 -10.73 -15.46
CA ALA A 269 22.62 -10.55 -15.31
C ALA A 269 22.22 -9.10 -15.58
N ARG A 270 20.99 -8.88 -16.04
CA ARG A 270 20.44 -7.56 -16.34
C ARG A 270 19.12 -7.32 -15.62
N ILE A 271 19.01 -6.18 -14.95
CA ILE A 271 17.74 -5.66 -14.45
C ILE A 271 17.03 -5.02 -15.64
N ASP A 272 16.08 -5.76 -16.22
CA ASP A 272 15.29 -5.32 -17.37
C ASP A 272 14.16 -4.36 -16.96
N MET A 273 13.55 -4.61 -15.79
CA MET A 273 12.49 -3.77 -15.24
C MET A 273 12.76 -3.52 -13.77
N LEU A 274 12.55 -2.28 -13.34
CA LEU A 274 12.55 -1.90 -11.94
C LEU A 274 11.63 -0.70 -11.78
N PHE A 275 10.68 -0.74 -10.86
CA PHE A 275 9.89 0.43 -10.51
C PHE A 275 9.33 0.36 -9.10
N VAL A 276 9.02 1.54 -8.55
CA VAL A 276 8.28 1.73 -7.30
C VAL A 276 7.23 2.80 -7.53
N GLU A 277 6.00 2.51 -7.10
CA GLU A 277 4.88 3.45 -7.14
C GLU A 277 5.24 4.76 -6.43
N PRO A 278 4.89 5.94 -6.96
CA PRO A 278 5.22 7.22 -6.35
C PRO A 278 4.88 7.32 -4.86
N GLY A 279 3.71 6.80 -4.44
CA GLY A 279 3.27 6.79 -3.04
C GLY A 279 4.04 5.82 -2.12
N ALA A 280 4.89 4.95 -2.68
CA ALA A 280 5.72 4.01 -1.94
C ALA A 280 7.23 4.33 -2.05
N ARG A 281 7.60 5.43 -2.72
CA ARG A 281 9.01 5.89 -2.80
C ARG A 281 9.50 6.37 -1.44
N ARG A 282 10.83 6.37 -1.23
CA ARG A 282 11.54 6.81 0.00
C ARG A 282 11.39 5.90 1.24
N ARG A 283 11.15 4.59 1.05
CA ARG A 283 11.05 3.59 2.13
C ARG A 283 12.08 2.46 2.04
N GLY A 284 13.22 2.71 1.37
CA GLY A 284 14.21 1.68 1.05
C GLY A 284 13.71 0.57 0.11
N LEU A 285 12.48 0.65 -0.41
CA LEU A 285 11.89 -0.43 -1.22
C LEU A 285 12.66 -0.65 -2.53
N GLY A 286 13.10 0.43 -3.19
CA GLY A 286 13.96 0.32 -4.36
C GLY A 286 15.27 -0.39 -4.04
N GLU A 287 15.90 -0.07 -2.90
CA GLU A 287 17.15 -0.71 -2.45
C GLU A 287 16.93 -2.19 -2.16
N ARG A 288 15.80 -2.55 -1.56
CA ARG A 288 15.40 -3.95 -1.31
C ARG A 288 15.15 -4.73 -2.60
N LEU A 289 14.52 -4.11 -3.61
CA LEU A 289 14.34 -4.73 -4.93
C LEU A 289 15.69 -4.96 -5.62
N VAL A 290 16.58 -3.97 -5.60
CA VAL A 290 17.95 -4.12 -6.15
C VAL A 290 18.76 -5.15 -5.38
N ALA A 291 18.63 -5.21 -4.06
CA ALA A 291 19.25 -6.23 -3.23
C ALA A 291 18.73 -7.63 -3.57
N ALA A 292 17.43 -7.80 -3.80
CA ALA A 292 16.86 -9.08 -4.24
C ALA A 292 17.44 -9.53 -5.59
N CYS A 293 17.53 -8.61 -6.56
CA CYS A 293 18.16 -8.84 -7.85
C CYS A 293 19.62 -9.28 -7.72
N THR A 294 20.42 -8.54 -6.95
CA THR A 294 21.85 -8.82 -6.78
C THR A 294 22.12 -10.11 -5.99
N ASN A 295 21.33 -10.39 -4.96
CA ASN A 295 21.42 -11.65 -4.20
C ASN A 295 21.08 -12.87 -5.06
N PHE A 296 20.02 -12.79 -5.87
CA PHE A 296 19.70 -13.85 -6.82
C PHE A 296 20.80 -14.00 -7.87
N ALA A 297 21.30 -12.90 -8.42
CA ALA A 297 22.35 -12.93 -9.43
C ALA A 297 23.61 -13.63 -8.89
N HIS A 298 23.99 -13.31 -7.65
CA HIS A 298 25.09 -13.97 -6.96
C HIS A 298 24.82 -15.47 -6.75
N GLY A 299 23.64 -15.85 -6.24
CA GLY A 299 23.26 -17.27 -6.07
C GLY A 299 23.21 -18.06 -7.39
N ALA A 300 22.85 -17.39 -8.48
CA ALA A 300 22.86 -17.92 -9.84
C ALA A 300 24.24 -17.84 -10.53
N ARG A 301 25.31 -17.53 -9.80
CA ARG A 301 26.71 -17.47 -10.26
C ARG A 301 26.97 -16.46 -11.40
N TYR A 302 26.28 -15.33 -11.38
CA TYR A 302 26.68 -14.19 -12.20
C TYR A 302 27.86 -13.46 -11.55
N GLU A 303 28.74 -12.92 -12.38
CA GLU A 303 29.87 -12.09 -11.95
C GLU A 303 29.48 -10.60 -11.90
N GLN A 304 28.49 -10.21 -12.70
CA GLN A 304 28.10 -8.82 -12.85
C GLN A 304 26.58 -8.65 -12.97
N VAL A 305 26.06 -7.56 -12.42
CA VAL A 305 24.69 -7.09 -12.66
C VAL A 305 24.74 -5.75 -13.39
N ILE A 306 23.95 -5.64 -14.45
CA ILE A 306 23.80 -4.41 -15.23
C ILE A 306 22.35 -3.91 -15.25
N CYS A 307 22.16 -2.62 -15.47
CA CYS A 307 20.85 -2.03 -15.76
C CYS A 307 21.04 -0.91 -16.78
N ARG A 308 20.27 -0.92 -17.86
CA ARG A 308 20.31 0.13 -18.87
C ARG A 308 19.17 1.10 -18.62
N LEU A 309 19.50 2.38 -18.48
CA LEU A 309 18.52 3.45 -18.44
C LEU A 309 18.59 4.23 -19.75
N ASP A 310 17.46 4.31 -20.45
CA ASP A 310 17.30 5.11 -21.67
C ASP A 310 17.40 6.62 -21.36
N GLU A 311 17.00 7.02 -20.16
CA GLU A 311 17.04 8.41 -19.67
C GLU A 311 17.58 8.46 -18.23
N PRO A 312 18.26 9.55 -17.84
CA PRO A 312 18.83 9.71 -16.50
C PRO A 312 17.75 10.14 -15.49
N TYR A 313 16.83 9.24 -15.15
CA TYR A 313 15.85 9.48 -14.09
C TYR A 313 16.58 9.63 -12.74
N GLU A 314 16.54 10.84 -12.14
CA GLU A 314 17.28 11.16 -10.90
C GLU A 314 17.02 10.16 -9.76
N ASP A 315 15.77 9.70 -9.62
CA ASP A 315 15.37 8.69 -8.65
C ASP A 315 16.16 7.37 -8.80
N PHE A 316 16.42 6.93 -10.04
CA PHE A 316 17.21 5.73 -10.32
C PHE A 316 18.70 5.98 -10.15
N CYS A 317 19.23 7.11 -10.61
CA CYS A 317 20.65 7.44 -10.46
C CYS A 317 21.07 7.40 -8.98
N GLY A 318 20.30 8.05 -8.11
CA GLY A 318 20.56 8.03 -6.67
C GLY A 318 20.45 6.63 -6.07
N LEU A 319 19.44 5.85 -6.48
CA LEU A 319 19.25 4.46 -6.05
C LEU A 319 20.44 3.57 -6.44
N PHE A 320 20.87 3.63 -7.71
CA PHE A 320 21.97 2.81 -8.22
C PHE A 320 23.30 3.16 -7.54
N MET A 321 23.61 4.44 -7.35
CA MET A 321 24.80 4.86 -6.59
C MET A 321 24.80 4.30 -5.16
N ARG A 322 23.69 4.42 -4.41
CA ARG A 322 23.58 3.90 -3.04
C ARG A 322 23.68 2.37 -2.96
N THR A 323 23.30 1.68 -4.04
CA THR A 323 23.35 0.22 -4.13
C THR A 323 24.62 -0.30 -4.79
N GLY A 324 25.65 0.54 -4.94
CA GLY A 324 26.98 0.14 -5.40
C GLY A 324 27.11 -0.07 -6.91
N PHE A 325 26.17 0.45 -7.71
CA PHE A 325 26.31 0.51 -9.15
C PHE A 325 27.09 1.76 -9.56
N THR A 326 27.85 1.63 -10.65
CA THR A 326 28.64 2.69 -11.26
C THR A 326 28.15 2.93 -12.68
N PRO A 327 28.02 4.20 -13.13
CA PRO A 327 27.62 4.50 -14.49
C PRO A 327 28.81 4.31 -15.45
N VAL A 328 28.54 3.68 -16.59
CA VAL A 328 29.44 3.57 -17.73
C VAL A 328 28.73 4.12 -18.94
N GLN A 329 29.41 5.01 -19.67
CA GLN A 329 28.90 5.54 -20.92
C GLN A 329 29.05 4.47 -22.00
N GLU A 330 27.93 3.97 -22.52
CA GLU A 330 27.89 2.94 -23.56
C GLU A 330 27.11 3.48 -24.76
N GLY A 331 27.82 3.90 -25.81
CA GLY A 331 27.22 4.46 -27.03
C GLY A 331 26.69 5.89 -26.89
N SER A 332 25.75 6.28 -27.76
CA SER A 332 25.26 7.66 -27.92
C SER A 332 23.92 7.96 -27.22
N THR A 333 23.19 6.96 -26.69
CA THR A 333 21.78 7.13 -26.28
C THR A 333 21.39 6.54 -24.92
N GLY A 334 22.31 6.18 -24.03
CA GLY A 334 21.95 5.69 -22.70
C GLY A 334 23.11 5.56 -21.71
N ILE A 335 22.77 5.42 -20.43
CA ILE A 335 23.74 5.14 -19.36
C ILE A 335 23.59 3.69 -18.93
N LEU A 336 24.69 2.93 -19.02
CA LEU A 336 24.77 1.58 -18.49
C LEU A 336 25.21 1.66 -17.03
N TRP A 337 24.36 1.23 -16.10
CA TRP A 337 24.73 1.07 -14.71
C TRP A 337 25.23 -0.34 -14.49
N GLN A 338 26.41 -0.49 -13.88
CA GLN A 338 26.99 -1.80 -13.64
C GLN A 338 27.50 -1.95 -12.21
N ARG A 339 27.36 -3.15 -11.66
CA ARG A 339 27.90 -3.56 -10.36
C ARG A 339 28.58 -4.92 -10.50
N GLN A 340 29.83 -4.99 -10.07
CA GLN A 340 30.54 -6.26 -9.92
C GLN A 340 30.03 -6.98 -8.67
N LEU A 341 29.80 -8.28 -8.79
CA LEU A 341 29.47 -9.15 -7.67
C LEU A 341 30.78 -9.73 -7.16
N GLN A 342 31.16 -9.40 -5.92
CA GLN A 342 32.35 -10.00 -5.30
C GLN A 342 32.13 -11.51 -5.18
N GLN A 343 33.14 -12.30 -5.54
CA GLN A 343 33.16 -13.72 -5.20
C GLN A 343 33.20 -13.85 -3.69
N ILE A 344 32.26 -14.58 -3.09
CA ILE A 344 32.44 -15.08 -1.73
C ILE A 344 33.63 -16.03 -1.78
N CYS A 345 34.81 -15.55 -1.34
CA CYS A 345 35.88 -16.44 -0.93
C CYS A 345 35.34 -17.20 0.28
N VAL A 346 34.94 -18.45 0.06
CA VAL A 346 34.73 -19.38 1.17
C VAL A 346 36.12 -19.89 1.50
N ASP A 347 36.75 -19.25 2.49
CA ASP A 347 37.98 -19.76 3.10
C ASP A 347 37.74 -21.11 3.80
#